data_AF-A0A956RX61-F1
#
_entry.id   AF-A0A956RX61-F1
#
_cell.length_a   1.000
_cell.length_b   1.000
_cell.length_c   1.000
_cell.angle_alpha   90.00
_cell.angle_beta   90.00
_cell.angle_gamma   90.00
#
_symmetry.space_group_name_H-M   'P 1'
#
loop_
_entity.id
_entity.type
_entity.pdbx_description
1 polymer ?
#
loop_
_entity_poly.entity_id
_entity_poly.type
_entity_poly.pdbx_seq_one_letter_code
_entity_poly.pdbx_strand_id
1 'polypeptide(L)'
;MVKKLFIFTLLFFTACESPKSDTIQFPEITNPLTFYTTYGTYTDPGDYAYLYKSLPDSLTELCELLKCQFIHPVDIGPYRDVIPKNRYYEDDQFPTTEKLLAGLLALDERGLTFDRKPQNRLVVSCRYHALLLASILKYKGIPARLRYGYAPYLSRNKDLHIAHVICEVWNADEKRWMFVDPDRKMVDFPRDAFEPGSTVWLQLQNGESDKPEKYGVPGSWGEANILGSVCHDFYAVLGQELLYWQQPPLCGNEPDVIKKLDKAKSAVLTQIAQLMNNPDDHLNEIAAIVQQYGYLQIRE
;
A
#
# COMPACT_ATOMS: atom_id res chain seq x y z
N MET A 1 18.82 47.89 62.25
CA MET A 1 17.37 47.89 61.96
C MET A 1 17.17 47.24 60.59
N VAL A 2 16.62 46.02 60.61
CA VAL A 2 16.25 45.04 59.56
C VAL A 2 16.73 45.25 58.10
N LYS A 3 17.61 44.35 57.62
CA LYS A 3 17.94 44.12 56.20
C LYS A 3 16.79 43.35 55.52
N LYS A 4 16.25 43.86 54.40
CA LYS A 4 15.30 43.12 53.53
C LYS A 4 16.08 42.23 52.55
N LEU A 5 15.77 40.94 52.57
CA LEU A 5 16.25 39.93 51.63
C LEU A 5 15.27 39.88 50.44
N PHE A 6 15.74 40.13 49.22
CA PHE A 6 14.95 39.94 48.00
C PHE A 6 15.13 38.51 47.50
N ILE A 7 14.05 37.75 47.47
CA ILE A 7 13.99 36.42 46.85
C ILE A 7 13.55 36.63 45.39
N PHE A 8 14.42 36.29 44.44
CA PHE A 8 14.08 36.20 43.02
C PHE A 8 13.50 34.81 42.76
N THR A 9 12.20 34.75 42.47
CA THR A 9 11.54 33.50 42.04
C THR A 9 11.77 33.34 40.53
N LEU A 10 12.61 32.38 40.15
CA LEU A 10 12.77 31.95 38.76
C LEU A 10 11.52 31.15 38.35
N LEU A 11 10.68 31.71 37.49
CA LEU A 11 9.61 30.97 36.81
C LEU A 11 10.23 30.13 35.69
N PHE A 12 10.30 28.82 35.91
CA PHE A 12 10.56 27.86 34.84
C PHE A 12 9.30 27.77 33.96
N PHE A 13 9.38 28.29 32.74
CA PHE A 13 8.45 27.93 31.68
C PHE A 13 8.80 26.51 31.21
N THR A 14 8.04 25.52 31.67
CA THR A 14 7.99 24.21 31.02
C THR A 14 7.36 24.40 29.64
N ALA A 15 8.14 24.14 28.58
CA ALA A 15 7.60 24.06 27.23
C ALA A 15 6.49 22.98 27.23
N CYS A 16 5.29 23.40 26.86
CA CYS A 16 4.17 22.49 26.65
C CYS A 16 4.49 21.68 25.38
N GLU A 17 4.86 20.40 25.53
CA GLU A 17 4.84 19.49 24.39
C GLU A 17 3.41 19.45 23.85
N SER A 18 3.23 19.84 22.59
CA SER A 18 1.96 19.64 21.89
C SER A 18 1.62 18.14 21.93
N PRO A 19 0.37 17.75 22.25
CA PRO A 19 -0.01 16.34 22.22
C PRO A 19 0.30 15.77 20.84
N LYS A 20 1.00 14.63 20.80
CA LYS A 20 1.21 13.87 19.56
C LYS A 20 -0.18 13.59 18.97
N SER A 21 -0.38 13.90 17.69
CA SER A 21 -1.62 13.58 17.01
C SER A 21 -1.80 12.07 16.99
N ASP A 22 -2.95 11.55 17.41
CA ASP A 22 -3.30 10.12 17.34
C ASP A 22 -3.56 9.65 15.89
N THR A 23 -3.20 10.46 14.89
CA THR A 23 -3.51 10.22 13.48
C THR A 23 -2.26 10.29 12.63
N ILE A 24 -2.24 9.49 11.56
CA ILE A 24 -1.14 9.42 10.61
C ILE A 24 -0.81 10.82 10.07
N GLN A 25 0.46 11.21 10.20
CA GLN A 25 0.99 12.46 9.65
C GLN A 25 1.73 12.19 8.35
N PHE A 26 1.62 13.10 7.38
CA PHE A 26 2.33 13.02 6.11
C PHE A 26 3.46 14.05 6.10
N PRO A 27 4.68 13.68 5.66
CA PRO A 27 5.75 14.64 5.49
C PRO A 27 5.39 15.61 4.34
N GLU A 28 5.99 16.80 4.37
CA GLU A 28 5.98 17.66 3.19
C GLU A 28 6.81 17.00 2.08
N ILE A 29 6.21 16.84 0.90
CA ILE A 29 6.83 16.16 -0.24
C ILE A 29 7.25 17.22 -1.27
N THR A 30 8.56 17.47 -1.36
CA THR A 30 9.13 18.47 -2.27
C THR A 30 9.60 17.87 -3.60
N ASN A 31 9.97 16.59 -3.60
CA ASN A 31 10.36 15.86 -4.81
C ASN A 31 9.76 14.43 -4.75
N PRO A 32 8.78 14.11 -5.61
CA PRO A 32 8.15 12.79 -5.64
C PRO A 32 9.14 11.64 -5.83
N LEU A 33 10.11 11.77 -6.74
CA LEU A 33 11.06 10.70 -7.02
C LEU A 33 11.96 10.42 -5.81
N THR A 34 12.48 11.45 -5.14
CA THR A 34 13.25 11.27 -3.91
C THR A 34 12.39 10.67 -2.79
N PHE A 35 11.16 11.16 -2.63
CA PHE A 35 10.21 10.61 -1.66
C PHE A 35 10.00 9.10 -1.85
N TYR A 36 9.79 8.66 -3.09
CA TYR A 36 9.58 7.24 -3.39
C TYR A 36 10.86 6.37 -3.40
N THR A 37 12.04 6.94 -3.14
CA THR A 37 13.25 6.15 -2.81
C THR A 37 13.41 5.90 -1.31
N THR A 38 12.63 6.59 -0.47
CA THR A 38 12.76 6.51 0.98
C THR A 38 11.82 5.46 1.56
N TYR A 39 12.28 4.70 2.56
CA TYR A 39 11.44 3.76 3.29
C TYR A 39 10.35 4.47 4.07
N GLY A 40 9.15 3.90 4.02
CA GLY A 40 8.07 4.19 4.97
C GLY A 40 7.94 3.03 5.97
N THR A 41 7.03 3.17 6.93
CA THR A 41 6.79 2.21 8.02
C THR A 41 6.65 0.75 7.54
N TYR A 42 5.99 0.53 6.41
CA TYR A 42 5.73 -0.80 5.88
C TYR A 42 6.83 -1.32 4.95
N THR A 43 7.56 -0.42 4.28
CA THR A 43 8.59 -0.78 3.30
C THR A 43 9.99 -0.88 3.89
N ASP A 44 10.21 -0.40 5.11
CA ASP A 44 11.51 -0.54 5.80
C ASP A 44 11.85 -2.01 6.07
N PRO A 45 12.99 -2.53 5.57
CA PRO A 45 13.45 -3.88 5.86
C PRO A 45 14.08 -4.03 7.24
N GLY A 46 14.32 -2.93 7.96
CA GLY A 46 15.05 -2.91 9.23
C GLY A 46 16.45 -3.48 9.09
N ASP A 47 16.87 -4.28 10.07
CA ASP A 47 18.17 -4.93 10.08
C ASP A 47 18.37 -5.95 8.95
N TYR A 48 17.31 -6.33 8.22
CA TYR A 48 17.39 -7.31 7.13
C TYR A 48 17.78 -6.73 5.77
N ALA A 49 18.09 -5.42 5.68
CA ALA A 49 18.51 -4.78 4.43
C ALA A 49 19.72 -5.47 3.75
N TYR A 50 20.57 -6.17 4.50
CA TYR A 50 21.72 -6.91 3.96
C TYR A 50 21.31 -8.00 2.96
N LEU A 51 20.08 -8.53 3.05
CA LEU A 51 19.54 -9.52 2.11
C LEU A 51 19.42 -8.98 0.68
N TYR A 52 19.42 -7.66 0.50
CA TYR A 52 19.23 -7.01 -0.80
C TYR A 52 20.51 -6.83 -1.61
N LYS A 53 21.68 -6.94 -0.96
CA LYS A 53 22.99 -6.55 -1.53
C LYS A 53 23.35 -7.26 -2.84
N SER A 54 22.95 -8.52 -3.00
CA SER A 54 23.31 -9.36 -4.15
C SER A 54 22.11 -9.73 -5.02
N LEU A 55 21.00 -9.00 -4.88
CA LEU A 55 19.80 -9.27 -5.68
C LEU A 55 19.96 -8.77 -7.13
N PRO A 56 19.31 -9.43 -8.10
CA PRO A 56 19.29 -8.99 -9.49
C PRO A 56 18.82 -7.54 -9.64
N ASP A 57 19.28 -6.88 -10.70
CA ASP A 57 18.86 -5.51 -11.05
C ASP A 57 17.64 -5.50 -11.98
N SER A 58 17.42 -6.57 -12.74
CA SER A 58 16.27 -6.70 -13.64
C SER A 58 14.97 -6.84 -12.86
N LEU A 59 13.96 -6.02 -13.20
CA LEU A 59 12.61 -6.15 -12.66
C LEU A 59 12.01 -7.53 -12.94
N THR A 60 12.29 -8.11 -14.11
CA THR A 60 11.80 -9.45 -14.46
C THR A 60 12.39 -10.51 -13.53
N GLU A 61 13.71 -10.49 -13.31
CA GLU A 61 14.38 -11.44 -12.42
C GLU A 61 13.97 -11.24 -10.95
N LEU A 62 13.76 -9.99 -10.52
CA LEU A 62 13.22 -9.69 -9.20
C LEU A 62 11.80 -10.24 -9.02
N CYS A 63 10.90 -10.04 -9.99
CA CYS A 63 9.56 -10.61 -9.94
C CYS A 63 9.59 -12.15 -9.89
N GLU A 64 10.48 -12.80 -10.64
CA GLU A 64 10.69 -14.25 -10.57
C GLU A 64 11.18 -14.68 -9.18
N LEU A 65 12.19 -13.99 -8.64
CA LEU A 65 12.69 -14.24 -7.29
C LEU A 65 11.58 -14.13 -6.25
N LEU A 66 10.77 -13.07 -6.30
CA LEU A 66 9.66 -12.84 -5.38
C LEU A 66 8.63 -13.97 -5.44
N LYS A 67 8.30 -14.46 -6.65
CA LYS A 67 7.39 -15.62 -6.80
C LYS A 67 7.99 -16.93 -6.27
N CYS A 68 9.30 -17.01 -6.12
CA CYS A 68 9.95 -18.11 -5.40
C CYS A 68 9.88 -17.94 -3.88
N GLN A 69 9.60 -16.75 -3.35
CA GLN A 69 9.49 -16.50 -1.90
C GLN A 69 8.06 -16.72 -1.39
N PHE A 70 7.08 -16.45 -2.24
CA PHE A 70 5.68 -16.35 -1.84
C PHE A 70 4.77 -17.24 -2.67
N ILE A 71 3.62 -17.59 -2.08
CA ILE A 71 2.50 -18.21 -2.76
C ILE A 71 1.28 -17.34 -2.48
N HIS A 72 0.59 -16.88 -3.53
CA HIS A 72 -0.67 -16.18 -3.33
C HIS A 72 -1.71 -17.15 -2.77
N PRO A 73 -2.55 -16.78 -1.78
CA PRO A 73 -3.56 -17.68 -1.20
C PRO A 73 -4.47 -18.35 -2.25
N VAL A 74 -4.81 -17.63 -3.34
CA VAL A 74 -5.61 -18.17 -4.46
C VAL A 74 -4.87 -19.23 -5.28
N ASP A 75 -3.53 -19.20 -5.28
CA ASP A 75 -2.65 -20.11 -6.03
C ASP A 75 -2.23 -21.33 -5.17
N ILE A 76 -2.76 -21.48 -3.95
CA ILE A 76 -2.29 -22.49 -2.99
C ILE A 76 -2.61 -23.95 -3.39
N GLY A 77 -3.58 -24.16 -4.28
CA GLY A 77 -4.13 -25.48 -4.64
C GLY A 77 -3.06 -26.58 -4.83
N PRO A 78 -2.03 -26.36 -5.67
CA PRO A 78 -0.95 -27.33 -5.91
C PRO A 78 -0.02 -27.62 -4.72
N TYR A 79 -0.06 -26.81 -3.66
CA TYR A 79 0.88 -26.87 -2.53
C TYR A 79 0.25 -27.41 -1.24
N ARG A 80 -1.03 -27.80 -1.28
CA ARG A 80 -1.81 -28.23 -0.11
C ARG A 80 -1.29 -29.50 0.58
N ASP A 81 -0.46 -30.29 -0.10
CA ASP A 81 0.15 -31.50 0.46
C ASP A 81 1.43 -31.20 1.25
N VAL A 82 2.07 -30.05 1.02
CA VAL A 82 3.35 -29.68 1.64
C VAL A 82 3.25 -28.44 2.54
N ILE A 83 2.17 -27.67 2.43
CA ILE A 83 1.88 -26.52 3.30
C ILE A 83 0.75 -26.92 4.25
N PRO A 84 0.91 -26.75 5.58
CA PRO A 84 -0.15 -27.07 6.52
C PRO A 84 -1.29 -26.04 6.45
N LYS A 85 -2.53 -26.48 6.70
CA LYS A 85 -3.75 -25.65 6.55
C LYS A 85 -3.73 -24.33 7.33
N ASN A 86 -3.09 -24.31 8.51
CA ASN A 86 -2.98 -23.11 9.33
C ASN A 86 -2.09 -22.02 8.70
N ARG A 87 -1.36 -22.33 7.63
CA ARG A 87 -0.53 -21.41 6.86
C ARG A 87 -1.12 -21.06 5.49
N TYR A 88 -2.41 -21.31 5.26
CA TYR A 88 -3.04 -21.02 3.96
C TYR A 88 -3.27 -19.52 3.72
N TYR A 89 -3.13 -18.72 4.75
CA TYR A 89 -3.23 -17.27 4.71
C TYR A 89 -2.42 -16.72 5.88
N GLU A 90 -1.38 -15.94 5.61
CA GLU A 90 -0.43 -15.45 6.62
C GLU A 90 -0.32 -13.92 6.63
N ASP A 91 -1.22 -13.20 5.94
CA ASP A 91 -1.16 -11.73 5.82
C ASP A 91 -1.17 -11.01 7.17
N ASP A 92 -1.90 -11.52 8.17
CA ASP A 92 -2.04 -10.92 9.50
C ASP A 92 -0.78 -11.02 10.36
N GLN A 93 0.14 -11.92 10.01
CA GLN A 93 1.37 -12.17 10.77
C GLN A 93 2.51 -11.24 10.37
N PHE A 94 2.47 -10.66 9.17
CA PHE A 94 3.63 -10.01 8.56
C PHE A 94 3.36 -8.56 8.13
N PRO A 95 2.85 -7.67 8.99
CA PRO A 95 2.34 -6.37 8.55
C PRO A 95 3.36 -5.48 7.80
N THR A 96 4.65 -5.61 8.14
CA THR A 96 5.77 -4.82 7.58
C THR A 96 6.77 -5.70 6.83
N THR A 97 7.59 -5.09 5.97
CA THR A 97 8.67 -5.77 5.23
C THR A 97 9.66 -6.44 6.19
N GLU A 98 10.06 -5.78 7.26
CA GLU A 98 10.93 -6.37 8.30
C GLU A 98 10.35 -7.70 8.83
N LYS A 99 9.05 -7.72 9.21
CA LYS A 99 8.39 -8.94 9.71
C LYS A 99 8.29 -10.02 8.62
N LEU A 100 8.00 -9.61 7.39
CA LEU A 100 7.94 -10.51 6.23
C LEU A 100 9.30 -11.19 5.98
N LEU A 101 10.40 -10.43 6.03
CA LEU A 101 11.77 -10.95 5.88
C LEU A 101 12.15 -11.88 7.04
N ALA A 102 11.80 -11.52 8.29
CA ALA A 102 12.01 -12.38 9.45
C ALA A 102 11.30 -13.74 9.30
N GLY A 103 10.05 -13.73 8.82
CA GLY A 103 9.28 -14.95 8.54
C GLY A 103 9.91 -15.81 7.45
N LEU A 104 10.39 -15.21 6.36
CA LEU A 104 11.10 -15.91 5.29
C LEU A 104 12.40 -16.55 5.79
N LEU A 105 13.17 -15.85 6.63
CA LEU A 105 14.40 -16.37 7.22
C LEU A 105 14.16 -17.50 8.22
N ALA A 106 13.09 -17.42 9.02
CA ALA A 106 12.74 -18.47 9.96
C ALA A 106 12.42 -19.81 9.26
N LEU A 107 11.92 -19.75 8.02
CA LEU A 107 11.62 -20.93 7.20
C LEU A 107 12.80 -21.40 6.33
N ASP A 108 13.70 -20.49 5.96
CA ASP A 108 14.90 -20.78 5.16
C ASP A 108 15.98 -19.70 5.43
N GLU A 109 17.01 -20.09 6.16
CA GLU A 109 18.09 -19.20 6.63
C GLU A 109 18.92 -18.58 5.50
N ARG A 110 18.81 -19.11 4.27
CA ARG A 110 19.52 -18.61 3.08
C ARG A 110 19.00 -17.25 2.59
N GLY A 111 17.88 -16.77 3.15
CA GLY A 111 17.27 -15.50 2.76
C GLY A 111 16.49 -15.60 1.45
N LEU A 112 16.63 -14.62 0.57
CA LEU A 112 15.91 -14.59 -0.70
C LEU A 112 16.64 -15.44 -1.75
N THR A 113 16.03 -16.54 -2.20
CA THR A 113 16.66 -17.47 -3.16
C THR A 113 15.69 -18.01 -4.21
N PHE A 114 16.17 -18.21 -5.44
CA PHE A 114 15.37 -18.75 -6.54
C PHE A 114 14.91 -20.19 -6.31
N ASP A 115 15.65 -20.98 -5.55
CA ASP A 115 15.40 -22.41 -5.31
C ASP A 115 14.64 -22.69 -4.00
N ARG A 116 13.96 -21.69 -3.41
CA ARG A 116 13.22 -21.87 -2.16
C ARG A 116 12.11 -22.91 -2.34
N LYS A 117 12.16 -23.94 -1.48
CA LYS A 117 11.20 -25.05 -1.47
C LYS A 117 9.78 -24.53 -1.14
N PRO A 118 8.72 -25.07 -1.77
CA PRO A 118 7.36 -24.58 -1.55
C PRO A 118 6.90 -24.53 -0.09
N GLN A 119 7.23 -25.54 0.72
CA GLN A 119 6.90 -25.58 2.15
C GLN A 119 7.55 -24.46 2.98
N ASN A 120 8.63 -23.86 2.46
CA ASN A 120 9.37 -22.77 3.11
C ASN A 120 8.96 -21.39 2.55
N ARG A 121 8.02 -21.31 1.61
CA ARG A 121 7.45 -20.05 1.11
C ARG A 121 6.39 -19.54 2.08
N LEU A 122 6.22 -18.23 2.16
CA LEU A 122 5.08 -17.64 2.87
C LEU A 122 3.85 -17.59 1.96
N VAL A 123 2.67 -17.83 2.54
CA VAL A 123 1.39 -17.74 1.82
C VAL A 123 0.75 -16.40 2.10
N VAL A 124 1.04 -15.43 1.23
CA VAL A 124 0.68 -14.02 1.41
C VAL A 124 0.12 -13.42 0.12
N SER A 125 -0.78 -12.46 0.26
CA SER A 125 -1.47 -11.82 -0.87
C SER A 125 -0.58 -10.92 -1.74
N CYS A 126 -1.17 -10.40 -2.82
CA CYS A 126 -0.51 -9.53 -3.78
C CYS A 126 0.14 -8.27 -3.16
N ARG A 127 -0.45 -7.72 -2.09
CA ARG A 127 0.16 -6.60 -1.35
C ARG A 127 1.59 -6.91 -0.92
N TYR A 128 1.85 -8.10 -0.40
CA TYR A 128 3.18 -8.46 0.12
C TYR A 128 4.23 -8.65 -0.97
N HIS A 129 3.80 -9.10 -2.15
CA HIS A 129 4.67 -9.14 -3.33
C HIS A 129 5.05 -7.71 -3.74
N ALA A 130 4.06 -6.81 -3.83
CA ALA A 130 4.29 -5.41 -4.16
C ALA A 130 5.15 -4.68 -3.09
N LEU A 131 4.88 -4.95 -1.81
CA LEU A 131 5.59 -4.36 -0.68
C LEU A 131 7.07 -4.74 -0.69
N LEU A 132 7.39 -6.02 -0.85
CA LEU A 132 8.79 -6.47 -0.90
C LEU A 132 9.51 -5.92 -2.14
N LEU A 133 8.83 -5.87 -3.30
CA LEU A 133 9.42 -5.29 -4.51
C LEU A 133 9.78 -3.81 -4.27
N ALA A 134 8.85 -3.02 -3.74
CA ALA A 134 9.08 -1.61 -3.44
C ALA A 134 10.24 -1.42 -2.45
N SER A 135 10.34 -2.26 -1.42
CA SER A 135 11.46 -2.20 -0.46
C SER A 135 12.82 -2.48 -1.12
N ILE A 136 12.90 -3.49 -1.99
CA ILE A 136 14.14 -3.81 -2.73
C ILE A 136 14.51 -2.67 -3.68
N LEU A 137 13.54 -2.08 -4.38
CA LEU A 137 13.80 -0.99 -5.32
C LEU A 137 14.26 0.28 -4.61
N LYS A 138 13.64 0.61 -3.46
CA LYS A 138 14.09 1.70 -2.58
C LYS A 138 15.54 1.50 -2.10
N TYR A 139 15.92 0.27 -1.74
CA TYR A 139 17.33 -0.07 -1.42
C TYR A 139 18.29 0.25 -2.57
N LYS A 140 17.86 -0.04 -3.81
CA LYS A 140 18.61 0.23 -5.03
C LYS A 140 18.52 1.70 -5.49
N GLY A 141 17.85 2.57 -4.73
CA GLY A 141 17.64 3.98 -5.09
C GLY A 141 16.67 4.19 -6.26
N ILE A 142 15.84 3.20 -6.58
CA ILE A 142 14.84 3.28 -7.65
C ILE A 142 13.50 3.72 -7.02
N PRO A 143 12.91 4.84 -7.46
CA PRO A 143 11.60 5.28 -6.96
C PRO A 143 10.52 4.23 -7.24
N ALA A 144 9.82 3.80 -6.19
CA ALA A 144 8.74 2.83 -6.30
C ALA A 144 7.63 3.10 -5.28
N ARG A 145 6.37 2.89 -5.69
CA ARG A 145 5.19 3.00 -4.83
C ARG A 145 4.15 1.92 -5.15
N LEU A 146 3.36 1.57 -4.14
CA LEU A 146 2.24 0.64 -4.33
C LEU A 146 1.03 1.37 -4.92
N ARG A 147 0.24 0.65 -5.70
CA ARG A 147 -1.06 1.10 -6.21
C ARG A 147 -2.13 0.06 -5.92
N TYR A 148 -3.24 0.50 -5.35
CA TYR A 148 -4.41 -0.31 -5.03
C TYR A 148 -5.52 -0.03 -6.04
N GLY A 149 -6.13 -1.09 -6.54
CA GLY A 149 -7.07 -1.00 -7.64
C GLY A 149 -7.55 -2.36 -8.08
N TYR A 150 -7.77 -2.51 -9.38
CA TYR A 150 -8.40 -3.69 -9.96
C TYR A 150 -7.65 -4.18 -11.20
N ALA A 151 -7.61 -5.51 -11.34
CA ALA A 151 -6.92 -6.21 -12.40
C ALA A 151 -7.89 -7.11 -13.18
N PRO A 152 -8.56 -6.59 -14.23
CA PRO A 152 -9.45 -7.38 -15.09
C PRO A 152 -8.75 -8.58 -15.73
N TYR A 153 -7.44 -8.53 -15.93
CA TYR A 153 -6.64 -9.63 -16.47
C TYR A 153 -6.58 -10.87 -15.56
N LEU A 154 -6.95 -10.76 -14.28
CA LEU A 154 -7.08 -11.90 -13.37
C LEU A 154 -8.42 -12.63 -13.54
N SER A 155 -9.40 -12.01 -14.20
CA SER A 155 -10.67 -12.65 -14.51
C SER A 155 -10.58 -13.46 -15.80
N ARG A 156 -11.05 -14.71 -15.76
CA ARG A 156 -11.00 -15.65 -16.90
C ARG A 156 -11.66 -15.11 -18.17
N ASN A 157 -12.71 -14.31 -18.01
CA ASN A 157 -13.49 -13.73 -19.10
C ASN A 157 -13.53 -12.19 -19.05
N LYS A 158 -12.70 -11.57 -18.22
CA LYS A 158 -12.67 -10.12 -17.97
C LYS A 158 -14.00 -9.53 -17.46
N ASP A 159 -14.95 -10.35 -16.99
CA ASP A 159 -16.22 -9.85 -16.45
C ASP A 159 -16.14 -9.34 -15.01
N LEU A 160 -15.03 -9.66 -14.33
CA LEU A 160 -14.79 -9.30 -12.94
C LEU A 160 -13.53 -8.45 -12.88
N HIS A 161 -13.59 -7.43 -12.03
CA HIS A 161 -12.50 -6.53 -11.75
C HIS A 161 -11.93 -6.96 -10.39
N ILE A 162 -10.88 -7.78 -10.43
CA ILE A 162 -10.34 -8.41 -9.22
C ILE A 162 -9.50 -7.40 -8.46
N ALA A 163 -9.84 -7.11 -7.19
CA ALA A 163 -9.06 -6.19 -6.38
C ALA A 163 -7.62 -6.69 -6.24
N HIS A 164 -6.65 -5.82 -6.52
CA HIS A 164 -5.25 -6.21 -6.66
C HIS A 164 -4.32 -5.05 -6.29
N VAL A 165 -3.07 -5.39 -5.95
CA VAL A 165 -2.04 -4.43 -5.57
C VAL A 165 -0.81 -4.66 -6.44
N ILE A 166 -0.33 -3.59 -7.08
CA ILE A 166 0.85 -3.59 -7.95
C ILE A 166 1.82 -2.50 -7.52
N CYS A 167 2.95 -2.38 -8.23
CA CYS A 167 3.86 -1.25 -8.10
C CYS A 167 3.81 -0.33 -9.32
N GLU A 168 3.92 0.97 -9.08
CA GLU A 168 4.52 1.90 -10.04
C GLU A 168 6.03 1.98 -9.76
N VAL A 169 6.84 1.77 -10.80
CA VAL A 169 8.31 1.82 -10.74
C VAL A 169 8.82 2.86 -11.73
N TRP A 170 9.68 3.77 -11.29
CA TRP A 170 10.19 4.83 -12.15
C TRP A 170 11.24 4.29 -13.13
N ASN A 171 10.99 4.48 -14.42
CA ASN A 171 11.97 4.28 -15.48
C ASN A 171 12.71 5.60 -15.72
N ALA A 172 13.99 5.66 -15.34
CA ALA A 172 14.80 6.86 -15.49
C ALA A 172 15.14 7.18 -16.95
N ASP A 173 15.30 6.16 -17.79
CA ASP A 173 15.65 6.32 -19.21
C ASP A 173 14.48 6.93 -19.99
N GLU A 174 13.27 6.44 -19.73
CA GLU A 174 12.05 6.89 -20.41
C GLU A 174 11.32 8.02 -19.66
N LYS A 175 11.77 8.36 -18.44
CA LYS A 175 11.18 9.39 -17.58
C LYS A 175 9.68 9.21 -17.36
N ARG A 176 9.27 7.97 -17.04
CA ARG A 176 7.88 7.63 -16.76
C ARG A 176 7.75 6.52 -15.73
N TRP A 177 6.57 6.42 -15.13
CA TRP A 177 6.19 5.29 -14.31
C TRP A 177 5.80 4.07 -15.18
N MET A 178 6.33 2.91 -14.82
CA MET A 178 5.96 1.60 -15.36
C MET A 178 5.07 0.86 -14.35
N PHE A 179 4.08 0.10 -14.84
CA PHE A 179 3.36 -0.83 -13.98
C PHE A 179 4.09 -2.16 -13.86
N VAL A 180 4.25 -2.64 -12.62
CA VAL A 180 4.90 -3.91 -12.32
C VAL A 180 4.03 -4.68 -11.34
N ASP A 181 3.64 -5.89 -11.73
CA ASP A 181 2.90 -6.83 -10.89
C ASP A 181 3.84 -7.99 -10.50
N PRO A 182 4.46 -7.94 -9.30
CA PRO A 182 5.35 -9.00 -8.84
C PRO A 182 4.63 -10.30 -8.47
N ASP A 183 3.32 -10.27 -8.18
CA ASP A 183 2.55 -11.50 -7.91
C ASP A 183 2.31 -12.29 -9.21
N ARG A 184 2.15 -11.59 -10.33
CA ARG A 184 1.90 -12.19 -11.65
C ARG A 184 3.10 -12.16 -12.59
N LYS A 185 4.23 -11.62 -12.14
CA LYS A 185 5.49 -11.47 -12.89
C LYS A 185 5.33 -10.67 -14.20
N MET A 186 4.52 -9.63 -14.16
CA MET A 186 4.32 -8.72 -15.29
C MET A 186 5.15 -7.46 -15.05
N VAL A 187 5.92 -7.05 -16.07
CA VAL A 187 6.77 -5.85 -16.03
C VAL A 187 6.38 -4.95 -17.19
N ASP A 188 6.17 -3.68 -16.89
CA ASP A 188 5.82 -2.62 -17.83
C ASP A 188 4.64 -2.97 -18.75
N PHE A 189 3.57 -3.49 -18.14
CA PHE A 189 2.36 -3.83 -18.87
C PHE A 189 1.49 -2.58 -19.11
N PRO A 190 0.57 -2.62 -20.10
CA PRO A 190 -0.22 -1.46 -20.49
C PRO A 190 -0.98 -0.79 -19.34
N ARG A 191 -1.02 0.55 -19.34
CA ARG A 191 -1.68 1.36 -18.30
C ARG A 191 -3.18 1.11 -18.17
N ASP A 192 -3.83 0.66 -19.24
CA ASP A 192 -5.26 0.36 -19.29
C ASP A 192 -5.60 -1.07 -18.81
N ALA A 193 -4.59 -1.90 -18.51
CA ALA A 193 -4.82 -3.24 -17.98
C ALA A 193 -5.03 -3.26 -16.45
N PHE A 194 -4.71 -2.18 -15.75
CA PHE A 194 -4.96 -2.02 -14.31
C PHE A 194 -5.74 -0.74 -14.06
N GLU A 195 -6.75 -0.82 -13.18
CA GLU A 195 -7.67 0.27 -12.89
C GLU A 195 -7.46 0.71 -11.44
N PRO A 196 -6.73 1.81 -11.17
CA PRO A 196 -6.61 2.33 -9.82
C PRO A 196 -7.97 2.62 -9.18
N GLY A 197 -8.06 2.48 -7.85
CA GLY A 197 -9.32 2.70 -7.13
C GLY A 197 -9.94 4.06 -7.42
N SER A 198 -9.12 5.12 -7.51
CA SER A 198 -9.57 6.47 -7.86
C SER A 198 -10.23 6.55 -9.25
N THR A 199 -9.70 5.84 -10.24
CA THR A 199 -10.26 5.81 -11.60
C THR A 199 -11.64 5.16 -11.59
N VAL A 200 -11.79 4.02 -10.90
CA VAL A 200 -13.09 3.34 -10.75
C VAL A 200 -14.12 4.21 -10.02
N TRP A 201 -13.69 4.93 -8.99
CA TRP A 201 -14.54 5.90 -8.30
C TRP A 201 -15.09 6.97 -9.25
N LEU A 202 -14.23 7.58 -10.06
CA LEU A 202 -14.65 8.61 -11.02
C LEU A 202 -15.62 8.06 -12.07
N GLN A 203 -15.35 6.87 -12.60
CA GLN A 203 -16.26 6.19 -13.53
C GLN A 203 -17.65 5.98 -12.92
N LEU A 204 -17.73 5.56 -11.66
CA LEU A 204 -19.01 5.43 -10.96
C LEU A 204 -19.71 6.79 -10.79
N GLN A 205 -19.00 7.83 -10.38
CA GLN A 205 -19.59 9.17 -10.19
C GLN A 205 -20.09 9.78 -11.51
N ASN A 206 -19.44 9.46 -12.63
CA ASN A 206 -19.83 9.91 -13.96
C ASN A 206 -20.93 9.05 -14.61
N GLY A 207 -21.33 7.93 -13.99
CA GLY A 207 -22.29 6.98 -14.55
C GLY A 207 -21.74 6.14 -15.71
N GLU A 208 -20.41 6.03 -15.82
CA GLU A 208 -19.70 5.23 -16.83
C GLU A 208 -19.61 3.74 -16.44
N SER A 209 -19.81 3.42 -15.16
CA SER A 209 -19.87 2.06 -14.64
C SER A 209 -21.22 1.82 -13.95
N ASP A 210 -21.96 0.81 -14.39
CA ASP A 210 -23.30 0.46 -13.89
C ASP A 210 -23.31 -0.75 -12.95
N LYS A 211 -22.14 -1.37 -12.70
CA LYS A 211 -22.02 -2.68 -12.04
C LYS A 211 -20.93 -2.71 -10.96
N PRO A 212 -21.07 -1.95 -9.86
CA PRO A 212 -20.11 -1.98 -8.76
C PRO A 212 -19.92 -3.39 -8.18
N GLU A 213 -20.93 -4.27 -8.25
CA GLU A 213 -20.88 -5.65 -7.79
C GLU A 213 -19.85 -6.54 -8.51
N LYS A 214 -19.30 -6.08 -9.64
CA LYS A 214 -18.22 -6.76 -10.37
C LYS A 214 -16.82 -6.47 -9.85
N TYR A 215 -16.67 -5.52 -8.92
CA TYR A 215 -15.39 -5.08 -8.37
C TYR A 215 -15.15 -5.68 -6.99
N GLY A 216 -14.02 -6.37 -6.83
CA GLY A 216 -13.65 -6.94 -5.52
C GLY A 216 -12.91 -8.28 -5.59
N VAL A 217 -13.03 -9.05 -4.51
CA VAL A 217 -12.44 -10.38 -4.34
C VAL A 217 -13.47 -11.32 -3.74
N PRO A 218 -13.31 -12.65 -3.85
CA PRO A 218 -14.22 -13.59 -3.20
C PRO A 218 -14.46 -13.26 -1.72
N GLY A 219 -15.71 -12.97 -1.35
CA GLY A 219 -16.12 -12.57 0.00
C GLY A 219 -16.21 -11.06 0.25
N SER A 220 -15.73 -10.22 -0.67
CA SER A 220 -15.81 -8.75 -0.57
C SER A 220 -15.93 -8.13 -1.97
N TRP A 221 -17.17 -7.87 -2.39
CA TRP A 221 -17.51 -7.27 -3.69
C TRP A 221 -18.32 -5.99 -3.50
N GLY A 222 -18.35 -5.14 -4.51
CA GLY A 222 -19.26 -3.99 -4.54
C GLY A 222 -18.67 -2.71 -3.96
N GLU A 223 -19.59 -1.78 -3.67
CA GLU A 223 -19.30 -0.41 -3.28
C GLU A 223 -18.34 -0.28 -2.08
N ALA A 224 -18.47 -1.13 -1.06
CA ALA A 224 -17.59 -1.12 0.10
C ALA A 224 -16.13 -1.44 -0.28
N ASN A 225 -15.93 -2.39 -1.19
CA ASN A 225 -14.61 -2.74 -1.69
C ASN A 225 -13.99 -1.58 -2.48
N ILE A 226 -14.79 -0.93 -3.34
CA ILE A 226 -14.37 0.23 -4.13
C ILE A 226 -13.95 1.39 -3.24
N LEU A 227 -14.78 1.73 -2.25
CA LEU A 227 -14.48 2.79 -1.30
C LEU A 227 -13.18 2.50 -0.50
N GLY A 228 -13.02 1.25 -0.06
CA GLY A 228 -11.79 0.78 0.54
C GLY A 228 -10.59 0.93 -0.40
N SER A 229 -10.70 0.46 -1.64
CA SER A 229 -9.62 0.51 -2.64
C SER A 229 -9.15 1.94 -2.91
N VAL A 230 -10.07 2.90 -3.09
CA VAL A 230 -9.75 4.33 -3.25
C VAL A 230 -8.94 4.84 -2.06
N CYS A 231 -9.37 4.51 -0.84
CA CYS A 231 -8.69 4.94 0.38
C CYS A 231 -7.28 4.38 0.49
N HIS A 232 -7.12 3.07 0.29
CA HIS A 232 -5.80 2.46 0.32
C HIS A 232 -4.88 3.02 -0.77
N ASP A 233 -5.40 3.33 -1.96
CA ASP A 233 -4.57 3.84 -3.06
C ASP A 233 -3.99 5.24 -2.74
N PHE A 234 -4.81 6.18 -2.24
CA PHE A 234 -4.28 7.50 -1.89
C PHE A 234 -3.35 7.44 -0.67
N TYR A 235 -3.60 6.55 0.31
CA TYR A 235 -2.68 6.35 1.43
C TYR A 235 -1.34 5.78 0.94
N ALA A 236 -1.36 4.79 0.04
CA ALA A 236 -0.16 4.20 -0.53
C ALA A 236 0.66 5.21 -1.35
N VAL A 237 -0.01 6.07 -2.13
CA VAL A 237 0.64 7.19 -2.83
C VAL A 237 1.28 8.18 -1.87
N LEU A 238 0.70 8.39 -0.68
CA LEU A 238 1.29 9.20 0.39
C LEU A 238 2.32 8.45 1.25
N GLY A 239 2.80 7.28 0.81
CA GLY A 239 3.83 6.50 1.49
C GLY A 239 3.35 5.69 2.70
N GLN A 240 2.03 5.45 2.78
CA GLN A 240 1.39 4.66 3.83
C GLN A 240 0.76 3.42 3.20
N GLU A 241 1.51 2.33 3.08
CA GLU A 241 1.05 1.07 2.48
C GLU A 241 0.18 0.24 3.44
N LEU A 242 -0.98 0.78 3.82
CA LEU A 242 -1.89 0.22 4.83
C LEU A 242 -2.30 -1.25 4.58
N LEU A 243 -2.61 -1.96 5.66
CA LEU A 243 -3.22 -3.29 5.62
C LEU A 243 -4.69 -3.20 5.23
N TYR A 244 -5.26 -4.23 4.60
CA TYR A 244 -6.62 -4.21 4.06
C TYR A 244 -7.72 -3.90 5.08
N TRP A 245 -7.48 -4.20 6.37
CA TRP A 245 -8.39 -3.92 7.49
C TRP A 245 -8.13 -2.57 8.17
N GLN A 246 -7.10 -1.83 7.76
CA GLN A 246 -6.85 -0.46 8.22
C GLN A 246 -7.53 0.52 7.28
N GLN A 247 -8.76 0.90 7.62
CA GLN A 247 -9.57 1.78 6.79
C GLN A 247 -10.03 3.00 7.60
N PRO A 248 -10.13 4.18 6.97
CA PRO A 248 -10.65 5.36 7.65
C PRO A 248 -12.15 5.23 7.93
N PRO A 249 -12.73 6.01 8.87
CA PRO A 249 -14.16 5.94 9.22
C PRO A 249 -15.14 6.18 8.05
N LEU A 250 -14.66 6.74 6.94
CA LEU A 250 -15.41 6.86 5.69
C LEU A 250 -15.79 5.48 5.15
N CYS A 251 -14.88 4.51 5.24
CA CYS A 251 -15.12 3.16 4.77
C CYS A 251 -16.11 2.47 5.72
N GLY A 252 -17.12 1.85 5.14
CA GLY A 252 -18.11 1.05 5.84
C GLY A 252 -18.24 -0.31 5.17
N ASN A 253 -18.71 -1.30 5.94
CA ASN A 253 -18.93 -2.68 5.46
C ASN A 253 -20.36 -2.90 4.95
N GLU A 254 -21.18 -1.85 4.97
CA GLU A 254 -22.60 -1.93 4.59
C GLU A 254 -22.77 -2.05 3.07
N PRO A 255 -23.75 -2.83 2.60
CA PRO A 255 -24.19 -2.77 1.22
C PRO A 255 -24.66 -1.35 0.86
N ASP A 256 -24.42 -0.96 -0.39
CA ASP A 256 -24.80 0.35 -0.94
C ASP A 256 -24.18 1.56 -0.21
N VAL A 257 -22.97 1.40 0.37
CA VAL A 257 -22.30 2.45 1.15
C VAL A 257 -22.04 3.72 0.33
N ILE A 258 -21.74 3.60 -0.96
CA ILE A 258 -21.49 4.76 -1.82
C ILE A 258 -22.81 5.49 -2.09
N LYS A 259 -23.91 4.76 -2.34
CA LYS A 259 -25.24 5.38 -2.53
C LYS A 259 -25.73 6.12 -1.29
N LYS A 260 -25.35 5.63 -0.10
CA LYS A 260 -25.71 6.24 1.19
C LYS A 260 -24.71 7.30 1.64
N LEU A 261 -23.62 7.49 0.91
CA LEU A 261 -22.58 8.45 1.29
C LEU A 261 -23.12 9.87 1.18
N ASP A 262 -22.87 10.66 2.22
CA ASP A 262 -23.21 12.09 2.21
C ASP A 262 -22.56 12.79 1.00
N LYS A 263 -23.32 13.66 0.33
CA LYS A 263 -22.89 14.33 -0.91
C LYS A 263 -21.61 15.14 -0.72
N ALA A 264 -21.40 15.77 0.44
CA ALA A 264 -20.18 16.53 0.70
C ALA A 264 -18.98 15.59 0.86
N LYS A 265 -19.13 14.45 1.56
CA LYS A 265 -18.09 13.42 1.64
C LYS A 265 -17.75 12.82 0.27
N SER A 266 -18.78 12.54 -0.54
CA SER A 266 -18.61 12.07 -1.92
C SER A 266 -17.83 13.08 -2.78
N ALA A 267 -18.15 14.37 -2.65
CA ALA A 267 -17.45 15.43 -3.36
C ALA A 267 -15.96 15.54 -2.96
N VAL A 268 -15.65 15.43 -1.66
CA VAL A 268 -14.26 15.40 -1.17
C VAL A 268 -13.49 14.20 -1.72
N LEU A 269 -14.09 13.00 -1.69
CA LEU A 269 -13.43 11.81 -2.24
C LEU A 269 -13.24 11.93 -3.76
N THR A 270 -14.20 12.54 -4.47
CA THR A 270 -14.11 12.84 -5.90
C THR A 270 -12.98 13.82 -6.21
N GLN A 271 -12.79 14.84 -5.38
CA GLN A 271 -11.66 15.77 -5.50
C GLN A 271 -10.33 15.02 -5.36
N ILE A 272 -10.17 14.19 -4.33
CA ILE A 272 -8.96 13.35 -4.16
C ILE A 272 -8.75 12.47 -5.39
N ALA A 273 -9.80 11.79 -5.85
CA ALA A 273 -9.72 10.89 -7.00
C ALA A 273 -9.29 11.60 -8.29
N GLN A 274 -9.70 12.85 -8.50
CA GLN A 274 -9.24 13.69 -9.61
C GLN A 274 -7.75 14.02 -9.51
N LEU A 275 -7.27 14.40 -8.32
CA LEU A 275 -5.85 14.67 -8.06
C LEU A 275 -4.99 13.41 -8.28
N MET A 276 -5.52 12.24 -7.95
CA MET A 276 -4.88 10.94 -8.13
C MET A 276 -4.67 10.52 -9.60
N ASN A 277 -5.20 11.26 -10.58
CA ASN A 277 -4.85 11.04 -11.99
C ASN A 277 -3.40 11.43 -12.30
N ASN A 278 -2.85 12.39 -11.55
CA ASN A 278 -1.46 12.84 -11.66
C ASN A 278 -0.90 13.14 -10.26
N PRO A 279 -0.77 12.11 -9.41
CA PRO A 279 -0.55 12.32 -7.99
C PRO A 279 0.77 13.04 -7.69
N ASP A 280 1.80 12.87 -8.52
CA ASP A 280 3.13 13.48 -8.35
C ASP A 280 3.07 15.00 -8.21
N ASP A 281 2.14 15.66 -8.91
CA ASP A 281 1.95 17.12 -8.88
C ASP A 281 1.05 17.57 -7.72
N HIS A 282 0.37 16.64 -7.04
CA HIS A 282 -0.69 16.92 -6.08
C HIS A 282 -0.49 16.25 -4.71
N LEU A 283 0.67 15.65 -4.43
CA LEU A 283 0.90 14.89 -3.18
C LEU A 283 0.58 15.69 -1.92
N ASN A 284 1.06 16.93 -1.83
CA ASN A 284 0.80 17.78 -0.67
C ASN A 284 -0.67 18.22 -0.58
N GLU A 285 -1.34 18.41 -1.71
CA GLU A 285 -2.77 18.75 -1.74
C GLU A 285 -3.63 17.57 -1.27
N ILE A 286 -3.33 16.36 -1.76
CA ILE A 286 -4.00 15.12 -1.32
C ILE A 286 -3.79 14.94 0.19
N ALA A 287 -2.54 15.07 0.68
CA ALA A 287 -2.22 14.97 2.10
C ALA A 287 -2.99 15.99 2.95
N ALA A 288 -3.07 17.25 2.50
CA ALA A 288 -3.80 18.30 3.19
C ALA A 288 -5.30 18.00 3.28
N ILE A 289 -5.93 17.50 2.22
CA ILE A 289 -7.33 17.10 2.23
C ILE A 289 -7.54 15.94 3.22
N VAL A 290 -6.70 14.91 3.18
CA VAL A 290 -6.82 13.76 4.10
C VAL A 290 -6.66 14.21 5.56
N GLN A 291 -5.74 15.13 5.84
CA GLN A 291 -5.55 15.70 7.18
C GLN A 291 -6.68 16.65 7.61
N GLN A 292 -7.40 17.28 6.68
CA GLN A 292 -8.48 18.20 7.01
C GLN A 292 -9.74 17.48 7.52
N TYR A 293 -10.03 16.28 6.99
CA TYR A 293 -11.30 15.60 7.25
C TYR A 293 -11.12 14.37 8.14
N GLY A 294 -11.60 14.44 9.39
CA GLY A 294 -11.46 13.34 10.36
C GLY A 294 -12.08 12.00 9.95
N TYR A 295 -13.02 11.97 9.00
CA TYR A 295 -13.55 10.72 8.45
C TYR A 295 -12.62 10.05 7.43
N LEU A 296 -11.57 10.75 6.95
CA LEU A 296 -10.51 10.20 6.12
C LEU A 296 -9.28 9.78 6.92
N GLN A 297 -9.21 10.12 8.21
CA GLN A 297 -8.05 9.86 9.06
C GLN A 297 -8.15 8.49 9.73
N ILE A 298 -7.05 7.74 9.71
CA ILE A 298 -6.87 6.54 10.53
C ILE A 298 -6.17 6.92 11.81
N ARG A 299 -6.62 6.33 12.92
CA ARG A 299 -5.98 6.49 14.23
C ARG A 299 -4.97 5.36 14.45
N GLU A 300 -3.78 5.71 14.92
CA GLU A 300 -2.73 4.77 15.29
C GLU A 300 -3.03 4.04 16.60
#